data_AF-A0A939YEQ7-F1
#
_entry.id   AF-A0A939YEQ7-F1
#
_cell.length_a   1.000
_cell.length_b   1.000
_cell.length_c   1.000
_cell.angle_alpha   90.00
_cell.angle_beta   90.00
_cell.angle_gamma   90.00
#
_symmetry.space_group_name_H-M   'P 1'
#
loop_
_entity.id
_entity.type
_entity.pdbx_description
1 polymer ?
#
loop_
_entity_poly.entity_id
_entity_poly.type
_entity_poly.pdbx_seq_one_letter_code
_entity_poly.pdbx_strand_id
1 'polypeptide(L)'
;MKKTNKKGFTLVELVIVIAVIAILAAVLIPVFANLIEKADKSAAMQNAKNEYTAYAIAKAEDGFETDCLIKSGKYYFIVDNGQVNTDAKEEEPEGYNTTTDITAGLPDCSDSIEIYAKAANNG
;
A
#
# COMPACT_ATOMS: atom_id res chain seq x y z
N MET A 1 -46.79 6.35 46.20
CA MET A 1 -45.75 5.42 45.70
C MET A 1 -45.77 5.44 44.18
N LYS A 2 -44.76 6.03 43.54
CA LYS A 2 -44.68 6.18 42.07
C LYS A 2 -44.17 4.85 41.49
N LYS A 3 -45.04 4.03 40.89
CA LYS A 3 -44.63 2.79 40.20
C LYS A 3 -43.78 3.16 38.98
N THR A 4 -42.48 2.93 39.06
CA THR A 4 -41.58 3.04 37.92
C THR A 4 -41.76 1.80 37.04
N ASN A 5 -42.46 1.96 35.91
CA ASN A 5 -42.52 0.92 34.88
C ASN A 5 -41.12 0.78 34.28
N LYS A 6 -40.34 -0.19 34.74
CA LYS A 6 -39.12 -0.61 34.06
C LYS A 6 -39.54 -1.34 32.79
N LYS A 7 -39.46 -0.66 31.64
CA LYS A 7 -39.59 -1.31 30.33
C LYS A 7 -38.36 -2.20 30.14
N GLY A 8 -38.56 -3.51 30.20
CA GLY A 8 -37.53 -4.49 29.83
C GLY A 8 -37.44 -4.57 28.30
N PHE A 9 -36.23 -4.74 27.79
CA PHE A 9 -35.98 -5.00 26.37
C PHE A 9 -36.56 -6.36 26.01
N THR A 10 -37.33 -6.45 24.93
CA THR A 10 -37.87 -7.74 24.48
C THR A 10 -36.79 -8.51 23.73
N LEU A 11 -36.79 -9.85 23.83
CA LEU A 11 -35.88 -10.68 23.04
C LEU A 11 -36.08 -10.47 21.53
N VAL A 12 -37.31 -10.17 21.11
CA VAL A 12 -37.65 -9.90 19.70
C VAL A 12 -36.97 -8.63 19.19
N GLU A 13 -36.97 -7.54 19.99
CA GLU A 13 -36.24 -6.31 19.64
C GLU A 13 -34.74 -6.57 19.46
N LEU A 14 -34.14 -7.44 20.27
CA LEU A 14 -32.73 -7.79 20.14
C LEU A 14 -32.44 -8.58 18.87
N VAL A 15 -33.29 -9.56 18.55
CA VAL A 15 -33.13 -10.44 17.39
C VAL A 15 -33.23 -9.66 16.08
N ILE A 16 -34.16 -8.71 15.99
CA ILE A 16 -34.30 -7.87 14.78
C ILE A 16 -33.06 -6.99 14.58
N VAL A 17 -32.49 -6.44 15.65
CA VAL A 17 -31.30 -5.58 15.58
C VAL A 17 -30.09 -6.35 15.04
N ILE A 18 -29.81 -7.54 15.59
CA ILE A 18 -28.68 -8.35 15.08
C ILE A 18 -28.90 -8.80 13.64
N ALA A 19 -30.15 -9.05 13.24
CA ALA A 19 -30.49 -9.42 11.87
C ALA A 19 -30.19 -8.28 10.88
N VAL A 20 -30.56 -7.04 11.22
CA VAL A 20 -30.26 -5.87 10.38
C VAL A 20 -28.75 -5.59 10.34
N ILE A 21 -28.05 -5.67 11.47
CA ILE A 21 -26.58 -5.49 11.51
C ILE A 21 -25.88 -6.55 10.65
N ALA A 22 -26.32 -7.81 10.69
CA ALA A 22 -25.74 -8.88 9.89
C ALA A 22 -25.88 -8.60 8.38
N ILE A 23 -27.03 -8.11 7.92
CA ILE A 23 -27.25 -7.74 6.51
C ILE A 23 -26.32 -6.59 6.11
N LEU A 24 -26.22 -5.54 6.94
CA LEU A 24 -25.33 -4.41 6.65
C LEU A 24 -23.85 -4.85 6.64
N ALA A 25 -23.42 -5.62 7.63
CA ALA A 25 -22.05 -6.10 7.74
C ALA A 25 -21.65 -6.99 6.56
N ALA A 26 -22.57 -7.82 6.04
CA ALA A 26 -22.31 -8.69 4.89
C ALA A 26 -21.88 -7.92 3.63
N VAL A 27 -22.43 -6.72 3.40
CA VAL A 27 -22.04 -5.86 2.27
C VAL A 27 -20.86 -4.97 2.63
N LEU A 28 -20.79 -4.50 3.88
CA LEU A 28 -19.82 -3.49 4.30
C LEU A 28 -18.40 -4.06 4.44
N ILE A 29 -18.25 -5.29 4.95
CA ILE A 29 -16.94 -5.95 5.12
C ILE A 29 -16.14 -6.04 3.81
N PRO A 30 -16.68 -6.63 2.70
CA PRO A 30 -15.90 -6.73 1.47
C PRO A 30 -15.61 -5.35 0.86
N VAL A 31 -16.54 -4.40 0.94
CA VAL A 31 -16.31 -3.03 0.45
C VAL A 31 -15.17 -2.37 1.19
N PHE A 32 -15.16 -2.47 2.52
CA PHE A 32 -14.12 -1.86 3.35
C PHE A 32 -12.74 -2.49 3.12
N ALA A 33 -12.68 -3.82 2.97
CA ALA A 33 -11.44 -4.53 2.63
C ALA A 33 -10.83 -4.03 1.31
N ASN A 34 -11.63 -3.89 0.26
CA ASN A 34 -11.19 -3.34 -1.03
C ASN A 34 -10.73 -1.87 -0.92
N LEU A 35 -11.36 -1.07 -0.05
CA LEU A 35 -10.98 0.32 0.16
C LEU A 35 -9.63 0.45 0.86
N ILE A 36 -9.38 -0.37 1.88
CA ILE A 36 -8.08 -0.43 2.56
C ILE A 36 -6.99 -0.82 1.57
N GLU A 37 -7.19 -1.89 0.79
CA GLU A 37 -6.20 -2.35 -0.19
C GLU A 37 -5.85 -1.26 -1.22
N LYS A 38 -6.86 -0.52 -1.71
CA LYS A 38 -6.65 0.62 -2.61
C LYS A 38 -5.92 1.77 -1.93
N ALA A 39 -6.21 2.06 -0.66
CA ALA A 39 -5.53 3.09 0.11
C ALA A 39 -4.04 2.72 0.29
N ASP A 40 -3.76 1.46 0.65
CA ASP A 40 -2.40 0.94 0.81
C ASP A 40 -1.63 1.01 -0.52
N LYS A 41 -2.25 0.58 -1.63
CA LYS A 41 -1.64 0.70 -2.97
C LYS A 41 -1.35 2.15 -3.34
N SER A 42 -2.27 3.07 -3.04
CA SER A 42 -2.08 4.50 -3.30
C SER A 42 -0.96 5.10 -2.46
N ALA A 43 -0.86 4.72 -1.18
CA ALA A 43 0.21 5.17 -0.29
C ALA A 43 1.58 4.66 -0.78
N ALA A 44 1.67 3.36 -1.07
CA ALA A 44 2.89 2.72 -1.59
C ALA A 44 3.36 3.37 -2.90
N MET A 45 2.43 3.68 -3.81
CA MET A 45 2.74 4.37 -5.07
C MET A 45 3.30 5.79 -4.84
N GLN A 46 2.73 6.54 -3.88
CA GLN A 46 3.23 7.88 -3.56
C GLN A 46 4.63 7.82 -2.94
N ASN A 47 4.87 6.85 -2.05
CA ASN A 47 6.17 6.61 -1.44
C ASN A 47 7.20 6.26 -2.51
N ALA A 48 6.89 5.34 -3.43
CA ALA A 48 7.78 4.96 -4.52
C ALA A 48 8.16 6.17 -5.43
N LYS A 49 7.22 7.07 -5.73
CA LYS A 49 7.49 8.29 -6.49
C LYS A 49 8.42 9.27 -5.77
N ASN A 50 8.19 9.46 -4.47
CA ASN A 50 9.00 10.37 -3.67
C ASN A 50 10.45 9.87 -3.57
N GLU A 51 10.62 8.58 -3.33
CA GLU A 51 11.92 7.92 -3.26
C GLU A 51 12.65 7.94 -4.61
N TYR A 52 11.95 7.60 -5.70
CA TYR A 52 12.51 7.72 -7.04
C TYR A 52 13.05 9.12 -7.32
N THR A 53 12.30 10.14 -6.92
CA THR A 53 12.70 11.54 -7.11
C THR A 53 13.95 11.86 -6.29
N ALA A 54 14.01 11.44 -5.02
CA ALA A 54 15.18 11.64 -4.17
C ALA A 54 16.42 10.93 -4.72
N TYR A 55 16.24 9.70 -5.17
CA TYR A 55 17.28 8.91 -5.81
C TYR A 55 17.79 9.55 -7.11
N ALA A 56 16.89 9.98 -7.99
CA ALA A 56 17.23 10.62 -9.25
C ALA A 56 18.02 11.92 -9.04
N ILE A 57 17.71 12.68 -7.97
CA ILE A 57 18.49 13.86 -7.58
C ILE A 57 19.89 13.45 -7.10
N ALA A 58 20.00 12.44 -6.24
CA ALA A 58 21.28 11.96 -5.71
C ALA A 58 22.21 11.39 -6.79
N LYS A 59 21.64 10.86 -7.89
CA LYS A 59 22.37 10.23 -8.99
C LYS A 59 22.41 11.04 -10.28
N ALA A 60 22.01 12.32 -10.24
CA ALA A 60 22.03 13.21 -11.39
C ALA A 60 23.45 13.40 -11.99
N GLU A 61 24.50 13.29 -11.17
CA GLU A 61 25.90 13.52 -11.59
C GLU A 61 26.59 12.26 -12.14
N ASP A 62 26.21 11.08 -11.67
CA ASP A 62 26.85 9.80 -12.05
C ASP A 62 26.31 9.22 -13.37
N GLY A 63 25.20 9.77 -13.88
CA GLY A 63 24.38 9.10 -14.89
C GLY A 63 23.62 7.93 -14.26
N PHE A 64 22.30 7.90 -14.44
CA PHE A 64 21.45 6.90 -13.79
C PHE A 64 20.70 6.07 -14.83
N GLU A 65 20.65 4.75 -14.60
CA GLU A 65 19.74 3.86 -15.34
C GLU A 65 18.29 4.23 -15.05
N THR A 66 17.58 4.71 -16.06
CA THR A 66 16.18 5.13 -15.95
C THR A 66 15.21 3.99 -15.63
N ASP A 67 15.69 2.75 -15.75
CA ASP A 67 14.92 1.52 -15.57
C ASP A 67 15.31 0.87 -14.24
N CYS A 68 14.44 0.94 -13.24
CA CYS A 68 14.65 0.33 -11.94
C CYS A 68 13.33 -0.17 -11.34
N LEU A 69 13.40 -0.96 -10.28
CA LEU A 69 12.25 -1.47 -9.57
C LEU A 69 12.26 -0.94 -8.14
N ILE A 70 11.13 -0.43 -7.66
CA ILE A 70 10.98 0.12 -6.32
C ILE A 70 10.00 -0.75 -5.55
N LYS A 71 10.43 -1.27 -4.41
CA LYS A 71 9.56 -1.98 -3.48
C LYS A 71 9.07 -1.03 -2.40
N SER A 72 7.76 -0.92 -2.23
CA SER A 72 7.14 -0.18 -1.13
C SER A 72 6.09 -1.06 -0.46
N GLY A 73 6.40 -1.51 0.76
CA GLY A 73 5.59 -2.50 1.47
C GLY A 73 5.51 -3.83 0.72
N LYS A 74 4.28 -4.30 0.45
CA LYS A 74 4.03 -5.53 -0.33
C LYS A 74 4.04 -5.33 -1.86
N TYR A 75 4.22 -4.09 -2.32
CA TYR A 75 4.10 -3.75 -3.74
C TYR A 75 5.45 -3.43 -4.37
N TYR A 76 5.58 -3.80 -5.65
CA TYR A 76 6.68 -3.46 -6.53
C TYR A 76 6.21 -2.53 -7.64
N PHE A 77 7.01 -1.51 -7.93
CA PHE A 77 6.75 -0.50 -8.97
C PHE A 77 7.92 -0.45 -9.92
N ILE A 78 7.65 -0.69 -11.20
CA ILE A 78 8.66 -0.55 -12.25
C ILE A 78 8.78 0.93 -12.58
N VAL A 79 10.01 1.41 -12.69
CA VAL A 79 10.35 2.69 -13.29
C VAL A 79 10.82 2.38 -14.70
N ASP A 80 10.20 3.02 -15.68
CA ASP A 80 10.60 2.92 -17.09
C ASP A 80 10.82 4.33 -17.62
N ASN A 81 11.92 4.57 -18.33
CA ASN A 81 12.27 5.90 -18.86
C ASN A 81 12.17 7.03 -17.81
N GLY A 82 12.48 6.69 -16.55
CA GLY A 82 12.51 7.61 -15.43
C GLY A 82 11.15 8.08 -14.95
N GLN A 83 10.10 7.30 -15.18
CA GLN A 83 8.78 7.49 -14.60
C GLN A 83 8.35 6.23 -13.85
N VAL A 84 7.90 6.41 -12.60
CA VAL A 84 7.33 5.31 -11.81
C VAL A 84 5.99 4.91 -12.40
N ASN A 85 5.88 3.67 -12.87
CA ASN A 85 4.65 3.08 -13.35
C ASN A 85 3.64 2.94 -12.21
N THR A 86 2.36 3.19 -12.49
CA THR A 86 1.27 3.11 -11.51
C THR A 86 0.79 1.68 -11.25
N ASP A 87 1.27 0.74 -12.07
CA ASP A 87 0.92 -0.68 -12.00
C ASP A 87 1.66 -1.39 -10.87
N ALA A 88 1.17 -1.24 -9.64
CA ALA A 88 1.69 -1.99 -8.50
C ALA A 88 1.57 -3.50 -8.72
N LYS A 89 2.69 -4.22 -8.61
CA LYS A 89 2.79 -5.69 -8.64
C LYS A 89 2.95 -6.21 -7.20
N GLU A 90 2.33 -7.33 -6.86
CA GLU A 90 2.54 -7.97 -5.54
C GLU A 90 3.64 -9.04 -5.58
N GLU A 91 3.92 -9.55 -6.78
CA GLU A 91 5.02 -10.46 -7.04
C GLU A 91 6.21 -9.66 -7.57
N GLU A 92 7.41 -10.04 -7.13
CA GLU A 92 8.66 -9.42 -7.59
C GLU A 92 8.85 -9.73 -9.08
N PRO A 93 8.93 -8.72 -9.96
CA PRO A 93 9.17 -8.97 -11.37
C PRO A 93 10.59 -9.46 -11.62
N GLU A 94 10.72 -10.47 -12.48
CA GLU A 94 12.02 -10.99 -12.91
C GLU A 94 12.83 -9.92 -13.68
N GLY A 95 14.16 -10.01 -13.58
CA GLY A 95 15.07 -9.13 -14.33
C GLY A 95 15.55 -7.90 -13.56
N TYR A 96 15.23 -7.78 -12.27
CA TYR A 96 15.80 -6.80 -11.34
C TYR A 96 16.55 -7.56 -10.24
N ASN A 97 17.84 -7.29 -10.02
CA ASN A 97 18.67 -8.17 -9.18
C ASN A 97 19.70 -7.47 -8.27
N THR A 98 19.81 -6.14 -8.34
CA THR A 98 20.81 -5.40 -7.56
C THR A 98 20.12 -4.38 -6.67
N THR A 99 20.02 -4.65 -5.38
CA THR A 99 19.45 -3.73 -4.39
C THR A 99 20.43 -2.58 -4.09
N THR A 100 19.99 -1.34 -4.26
CA THR A 100 20.60 -0.17 -3.65
C THR A 100 19.70 0.27 -2.50
N ASP A 101 20.16 0.09 -1.27
CA ASP A 101 19.47 0.64 -0.09
C ASP A 101 19.66 2.17 -0.07
N ILE A 102 18.55 2.92 -0.10
CA ILE A 102 18.58 4.41 -0.14
C ILE A 102 18.32 4.99 1.26
N THR A 103 18.51 4.20 2.31
CA THR A 103 18.41 4.65 3.71
C THR A 103 19.39 5.77 4.09
N ALA A 104 20.25 6.23 3.18
CA ALA A 104 21.11 7.38 3.37
C ALA A 104 20.36 8.70 3.12
N GLY A 105 19.47 9.11 4.04
CA GLY A 105 19.11 10.54 4.19
C GLY A 105 17.64 10.91 4.41
N LEU A 106 16.71 9.96 4.52
CA LEU A 106 15.30 10.26 4.80
C LEU A 106 14.93 9.90 6.25
N PRO A 107 14.14 10.72 6.95
CA PRO A 107 13.75 10.47 8.34
C PRO A 107 12.98 9.16 8.43
N ASP A 108 13.35 8.30 9.39
CA ASP A 108 12.83 6.94 9.65
C ASP A 108 11.31 6.80 9.45
N CYS A 109 10.88 6.57 8.21
CA CYS A 109 9.59 5.98 7.91
C CYS A 109 9.85 4.48 7.86
N SER A 110 9.32 3.77 8.87
CA SER A 110 9.46 2.33 9.13
C SER A 110 8.83 1.41 8.06
N ASP A 111 9.03 1.71 6.78
CA ASP A 111 8.80 0.82 5.65
C ASP A 111 10.09 0.88 4.81
N SER A 112 10.96 -0.12 4.95
CA SER A 112 12.21 -0.20 4.18
C SER A 112 11.90 -0.27 2.69
N ILE A 113 12.14 0.84 1.97
CA ILE A 113 11.98 0.93 0.52
C ILE A 113 13.32 0.53 -0.13
N GLU A 114 13.25 -0.47 -0.99
CA GLU A 114 14.41 -1.08 -1.67
C GLU A 114 14.31 -0.75 -3.17
N ILE A 115 15.38 -0.22 -3.77
CA ILE A 115 15.45 -0.01 -5.23
C ILE A 115 16.35 -1.06 -5.84
N TYR A 116 15.86 -1.74 -6.87
CA TYR A 116 16.58 -2.77 -7.60
C TYR A 116 16.90 -2.27 -9.01
N ALA A 117 18.18 -2.32 -9.42
CA ALA A 117 18.57 -2.05 -10.79
C ALA A 117 18.20 -3.24 -11.70
N LYS A 118 17.94 -2.93 -12.98
CA LYS A 118 17.73 -3.94 -14.01
C LYS A 118 19.00 -4.76 -14.19
N ALA A 119 18.86 -6.07 -14.32
CA ALA A 119 19.99 -6.95 -14.59
C ALA A 119 20.60 -6.54 -15.95
N ALA A 120 21.88 -6.14 -15.95
CA ALA A 120 22.61 -5.93 -17.19
C ALA A 120 22.60 -7.25 -17.99
N ASN A 121 21.92 -7.25 -19.14
CA ASN A 121 22.03 -8.36 -20.08
C ASN A 121 23.44 -8.32 -20.67
N ASN A 122 24.38 -9.03 -20.04
CA ASN A 122 25.70 -9.26 -20.59
C ASN A 122 25.55 -10.11 -21.86
N GLY A 123 25.40 -9.43 -23.00
CA GLY A 123 25.55 -9.99 -24.34
C GLY A 123 27.01 -10.00 -24.77
#